data_AF-A0AAD5VFA8-F1
#
_entry.id   AF-A0AAD5VFA8-F1
#
_cell.length_a   1.000
_cell.length_b   1.000
_cell.length_c   1.000
_cell.angle_alpha   90.00
_cell.angle_beta   90.00
_cell.angle_gamma   90.00
#
_symmetry.space_group_name_H-M   'P 1'
#
loop_
_entity.id
_entity.type
_entity.pdbx_description
1 polymer ?
#
loop_
_entity_poly.entity_id
_entity_poly.type
_entity_poly.pdbx_seq_one_letter_code
_entity_poly.pdbx_strand_id
1 'polypeptide(L)'
;MKPLLTCLPDEAWNPNGEVSIDFSRFSKYARRIKRLHVLCPNEYVSRDPRQKKIFNEKDAEAILMNLSRNQAFLLPEVMDLRLPISFFTNAANRARLLFGNKIRELEIFPELNFGLEDMELGVMDNMVELMRSVAKNLVKFELSLPTVYGPIEQLLSLYRQARDLQHLESVFVAIDKETFSTLSQFPHLRHVSFPFEDGRSEEALSSLTYIDEPIFPGLQVAHFKIDHLTPLLDNMKTWSTKSLEEIWIDRSQFNDTWDLDALFKTFHQTQNHNSLLCISIQERLHEMLDPRLESAKLSVSGIRSLFTFKNLRAFNITSHIPGIMNDQLLDAMSIAWPELWSFHFNDNTTRWVSDVSINAMTRFISQCKNLRSLSLSIDFSALSNPSFDIKRLPSFPRITSLGVRTSVPPSTAQPMISFLHHVFPKINAKRFQWDVKETVLFRDPALHNDVEYMRLGGIWAEIDMALREEYSLAMIERMDYDQMTQYQTLLESFASILREGEGRTDEGDDGENHDDHEELENDDDDEVDIEFSGEE
;
A
#
# COMPACT_ATOMS: atom_id res chain seq x y z
N MET A 1 18.20 17.87 7.99
CA MET A 1 19.55 18.30 8.45
C MET A 1 20.13 17.46 9.59
N LYS A 2 19.42 17.25 10.71
CA LYS A 2 19.84 16.31 11.77
C LYS A 2 20.36 14.95 11.24
N PRO A 3 19.75 14.31 10.21
CA PRO A 3 20.26 13.05 9.66
C PRO A 3 21.67 13.11 9.04
N LEU A 4 22.07 14.26 8.48
CA LEU A 4 23.43 14.44 7.94
C LEU A 4 24.47 14.57 9.06
N LEU A 5 24.09 15.21 10.17
CA LEU A 5 24.94 15.36 11.34
C LEU A 5 25.10 14.03 12.09
N THR A 6 24.09 13.16 12.10
CA THR A 6 24.18 11.81 12.68
C THR A 6 25.04 10.86 11.86
N CYS A 7 25.35 11.18 10.60
CA CYS A 7 26.28 10.41 9.77
C CYS A 7 27.76 10.78 10.02
N LEU A 8 28.04 11.80 10.83
CA LEU A 8 29.41 12.14 11.22
C LEU A 8 29.87 11.17 12.33
N PRO A 9 31.10 10.63 12.24
CA PRO A 9 31.61 9.72 13.26
C PRO A 9 31.70 10.41 14.63
N ASP A 10 31.61 9.62 15.72
CA ASP A 10 31.66 10.11 17.11
C ASP A 10 32.89 11.00 17.39
N GLU A 11 33.99 10.78 16.67
CA GLU A 11 35.22 11.56 16.72
C GLU A 11 35.07 13.03 16.25
N ALA A 12 34.00 13.35 15.52
CA ALA A 12 33.64 14.71 15.14
C ALA A 12 32.95 15.47 16.28
N TRP A 13 32.61 14.77 17.37
CA TRP A 13 31.93 15.33 18.54
C TRP A 13 32.95 15.56 19.66
N ASN A 14 33.12 16.82 20.06
CA ASN A 14 34.04 17.21 21.12
C ASN A 14 33.54 16.68 22.48
N PRO A 15 34.35 15.93 23.25
CA PRO A 15 33.95 15.37 24.55
C PRO A 15 33.67 16.42 25.63
N ASN A 16 34.04 17.69 25.43
CA ASN A 16 33.85 18.76 26.40
C ASN A 16 32.48 19.48 26.32
N GLY A 17 31.54 19.00 25.50
CA GLY A 17 30.17 19.54 25.45
C GLY A 17 29.99 20.83 24.63
N GLU A 18 31.07 21.51 24.23
CA GLU A 18 31.02 22.52 23.17
C GLU A 18 31.17 21.85 21.79
N VAL A 19 30.05 21.74 21.08
CA VAL A 19 29.96 21.14 19.74
C VAL A 19 30.69 22.03 18.72
N SER A 20 32.03 21.91 18.66
CA SER A 20 32.83 22.44 17.56
C SER A 20 32.99 21.34 16.52
N ILE A 21 32.11 21.31 15.52
CA ILE A 21 32.21 20.39 14.39
C ILE A 21 33.42 20.83 13.55
N ASP A 22 34.44 19.99 13.43
CA ASP A 22 35.58 20.23 12.55
C ASP A 22 35.17 20.06 11.07
N PHE A 23 34.58 21.13 10.51
CA PHE A 23 34.19 21.18 9.10
C PHE A 23 35.38 21.08 8.13
N SER A 24 36.63 21.25 8.58
CA SER A 24 37.80 21.08 7.71
C SER A 24 37.94 19.64 7.20
N ARG A 25 37.45 18.67 7.98
CA ARG A 25 37.44 17.23 7.63
C ARG A 25 36.14 16.77 6.98
N PHE A 26 35.12 17.63 6.91
CA PHE A 26 33.81 17.28 6.39
C PHE A 26 33.88 16.62 5.00
N SER A 27 34.69 17.17 4.10
CA SER A 27 34.88 16.63 2.74
C SER A 27 35.37 15.17 2.73
N LYS A 28 36.23 14.79 3.68
CA LYS A 28 36.74 13.41 3.83
C LYS A 28 35.64 12.47 4.31
N TYR A 29 34.78 12.92 5.21
CA TYR A 29 33.64 12.14 5.70
C TYR A 29 32.54 12.03 4.65
N ALA A 30 32.20 13.13 3.99
CA ALA A 30 31.21 13.20 2.92
C ALA A 30 31.45 12.19 1.80
N ARG A 31 32.72 12.01 1.38
CA ARG A 31 33.11 11.01 0.36
C ARG A 31 32.86 9.56 0.78
N ARG A 32 32.64 9.27 2.07
CA ARG A 32 32.34 7.91 2.54
C ARG A 32 30.85 7.61 2.51
N ILE A 33 30.00 8.64 2.40
CA ILE A 33 28.55 8.50 2.38
C ILE A 33 28.13 8.08 0.98
N LYS A 34 27.73 6.80 0.86
CA LYS A 34 27.23 6.21 -0.39
C LYS A 34 25.71 6.13 -0.45
N ARG A 35 25.05 6.15 0.71
CA ARG A 35 23.60 6.07 0.86
C ARG A 35 23.16 7.18 1.81
N LEU A 36 22.12 7.91 1.44
CA LEU A 36 21.53 8.93 2.29
C LEU A 36 20.01 8.81 2.22
N HIS A 37 19.42 8.41 3.34
CA HIS A 37 17.97 8.32 3.47
C HIS A 37 17.52 9.38 4.45
N VAL A 38 16.83 10.41 3.95
CA VAL A 38 16.28 11.46 4.78
C VAL A 38 14.85 11.07 5.12
N LEU A 39 14.64 10.57 6.33
CA LEU A 39 13.30 10.27 6.82
C LEU A 39 12.54 11.54 7.20
N CYS A 40 11.21 11.48 7.11
CA CYS A 40 10.31 12.59 7.38
C CYS A 40 10.58 13.20 8.78
N PRO A 41 10.78 14.53 8.92
CA PRO A 41 11.21 15.16 10.17
C PRO A 41 10.28 14.92 11.37
N ASN A 42 9.01 14.61 11.13
CA ASN A 42 7.99 14.51 12.17
C ASN A 42 8.16 13.30 13.10
N GLU A 43 8.95 12.29 12.72
CA GLU A 43 9.29 11.17 13.62
C GLU A 43 10.43 11.52 14.61
N TYR A 44 11.20 12.58 14.34
CA TYR A 44 12.38 12.98 15.13
C TYR A 44 12.22 14.32 15.85
N VAL A 45 10.98 14.76 16.13
CA VAL A 45 10.76 15.66 17.26
C VAL A 45 11.07 14.85 18.51
N SER A 46 12.35 14.88 18.91
CA SER A 46 12.83 14.34 20.18
C SER A 46 11.83 14.70 21.26
N ARG A 47 11.15 13.68 21.80
CA ARG A 47 10.30 13.82 22.99
C ARG A 47 11.09 14.28 24.22
N ASP A 48 12.42 14.31 24.15
CA ASP A 48 13.26 14.95 25.15
C ASP A 48 13.31 16.48 24.93
N PRO A 49 12.65 17.28 25.79
CA PRO A 49 12.66 18.74 25.71
C PRO A 49 14.07 19.34 25.92
N ARG A 50 15.06 18.57 26.41
CA ARG A 50 16.45 19.04 26.56
C ARG A 50 17.21 19.06 25.23
N GLN A 51 16.81 18.27 24.23
CA GLN A 51 17.41 18.30 22.89
C GLN A 51 16.85 19.42 21.99
N LYS A 52 15.84 20.18 22.45
CA LYS A 52 15.27 21.33 21.70
C LYS A 52 16.25 22.48 21.48
N LYS A 53 17.43 22.49 22.10
CA LYS A 53 18.34 23.65 22.10
C LYS A 53 19.51 23.62 21.11
N ILE A 54 19.73 22.57 20.32
CA ILE A 54 21.11 22.34 19.82
C ILE A 54 21.40 22.77 18.36
N PHE A 55 20.45 22.99 17.46
CA PHE A 55 20.78 23.58 16.15
C PHE A 55 19.59 24.34 15.57
N ASN A 56 19.72 25.66 15.42
CA ASN A 56 18.79 26.47 14.64
C ASN A 56 18.95 26.06 13.17
N GLU A 57 17.84 25.73 12.51
CA GLU A 57 17.83 25.29 11.11
C GLU A 57 18.50 26.33 10.18
N LYS A 58 18.35 27.62 10.50
CA LYS A 58 19.00 28.72 9.77
C LYS A 58 20.54 28.66 9.85
N ASP A 59 21.09 28.24 10.98
CA ASP A 59 22.55 28.15 11.15
C ASP A 59 23.11 26.96 10.37
N ALA A 60 22.39 25.83 10.38
CA ALA A 60 22.74 24.66 9.59
C ALA A 60 22.70 24.98 8.07
N GLU A 61 21.69 25.74 7.64
CA GLU A 61 21.56 26.19 6.26
C GLU A 61 22.66 27.17 5.85
N ALA A 62 22.98 28.15 6.69
CA ALA A 62 24.08 29.09 6.44
C ALA A 62 25.44 28.37 6.32
N ILE A 63 25.69 27.37 7.17
CA ILE A 63 26.91 26.55 7.11
C ILE A 63 26.96 25.78 5.78
N LEU A 64 25.86 25.15 5.38
CA LEU A 64 25.78 24.42 4.11
C LEU A 64 25.99 25.31 2.90
N MET A 65 25.40 26.49 2.89
CA MET A 65 25.57 27.46 1.80
C MET A 65 27.01 27.99 1.73
N ASN A 66 27.73 28.03 2.85
CA ASN A 66 29.16 28.33 2.84
C ASN A 66 30.02 27.15 2.36
N LEU A 67 29.65 25.91 2.71
CA LEU A 67 30.33 24.70 2.22
C LEU A 67 30.14 24.52 0.70
N SER A 68 28.95 24.86 0.17
CA SER A 68 28.62 24.74 -1.25
C SER A 68 29.35 25.74 -2.13
N ARG A 69 29.67 26.94 -1.63
CA ARG A 69 30.50 27.92 -2.37
C ARG A 69 31.87 27.36 -2.76
N ASN A 70 32.37 26.37 -2.03
CA ASN A 70 33.69 25.77 -2.25
C ASN A 70 33.64 24.40 -2.93
N GLN A 71 32.45 23.79 -3.09
CA GLN A 71 32.29 22.45 -3.67
C GLN A 71 31.02 22.37 -4.50
N ALA A 72 31.12 21.80 -5.71
CA ALA A 72 29.96 21.61 -6.59
C ALA A 72 28.87 20.74 -5.93
N PHE A 73 29.25 19.74 -5.13
CA PHE A 73 28.34 18.84 -4.41
C PHE A 73 28.86 18.58 -3.01
N LEU A 74 27.97 18.59 -2.02
CA LEU A 74 28.30 18.33 -0.63
C LEU A 74 28.67 16.85 -0.42
N LEU A 75 27.96 15.95 -1.10
CA LEU A 75 28.09 14.51 -0.98
C LEU A 75 28.37 13.86 -2.35
N PRO A 76 29.59 13.98 -2.87
CA PRO A 76 29.90 13.59 -4.26
C PRO A 76 29.88 12.08 -4.53
N GLU A 77 29.82 11.24 -3.50
CA GLU A 77 29.88 9.77 -3.59
C GLU A 77 28.55 9.08 -3.30
N VAL A 78 27.47 9.83 -3.12
CA VAL A 78 26.12 9.27 -2.91
C VAL A 78 25.64 8.60 -4.19
N MET A 79 25.21 7.35 -4.05
CA MET A 79 24.65 6.51 -5.11
C MET A 79 23.18 6.17 -4.88
N ASP A 80 22.73 6.13 -3.62
CA ASP A 80 21.34 5.85 -3.22
C ASP A 80 20.84 7.01 -2.34
N LEU A 81 19.82 7.70 -2.84
CA LEU A 81 19.30 8.92 -2.25
C LEU A 81 17.78 8.80 -2.09
N ARG A 82 17.30 8.98 -0.85
CA ARG A 82 15.87 9.03 -0.54
C ARG A 82 15.52 10.36 0.11
N LEU A 83 14.60 11.09 -0.49
CA LEU A 83 14.24 12.44 -0.06
C LEU A 83 12.72 12.62 0.00
N PRO A 84 12.20 13.36 0.99
CA PRO A 84 10.82 13.81 0.92
C PRO A 84 10.66 14.88 -0.17
N ILE A 85 9.50 14.95 -0.80
CA ILE A 85 9.19 15.93 -1.86
C ILE A 85 9.37 17.39 -1.40
N SER A 86 9.23 17.66 -0.10
CA SER A 86 9.45 18.99 0.49
C SER A 86 10.88 19.52 0.30
N PHE A 87 11.87 18.66 0.01
CA PHE A 87 13.25 19.09 -0.28
C PHE A 87 13.40 19.91 -1.56
N PHE A 88 12.37 19.90 -2.40
CA PHE A 88 12.33 20.65 -3.66
C PHE A 88 11.56 21.98 -3.53
N THR A 89 11.01 22.29 -2.34
CA THR A 89 10.36 23.58 -2.01
C THR A 89 11.38 24.71 -1.79
N ASN A 90 10.95 25.97 -1.95
CA ASN A 90 11.67 27.19 -1.55
C ASN A 90 13.13 27.27 -2.04
N ALA A 91 13.30 27.30 -3.37
CA ALA A 91 14.56 27.26 -4.10
C ALA A 91 15.37 26.00 -3.77
N ALA A 92 15.36 25.04 -4.70
CA ALA A 92 15.95 23.69 -4.67
C ALA A 92 17.41 23.53 -4.16
N ASN A 93 18.05 24.60 -3.67
CA ASN A 93 19.37 24.68 -3.09
C ASN A 93 19.68 23.48 -2.20
N ARG A 94 18.78 23.09 -1.29
CA ARG A 94 19.01 21.95 -0.38
C ARG A 94 19.22 20.64 -1.15
N ALA A 95 18.34 20.35 -2.11
CA ALA A 95 18.49 19.19 -2.98
C ALA A 95 19.73 19.31 -3.88
N ARG A 96 20.05 20.49 -4.44
CA ARG A 96 21.25 20.71 -5.28
C ARG A 96 22.55 20.27 -4.60
N LEU A 97 22.65 20.43 -3.29
CA LEU A 97 23.84 20.01 -2.53
C LEU A 97 24.02 18.49 -2.47
N LEU A 98 22.93 17.74 -2.60
CA LEU A 98 22.90 16.29 -2.48
C LEU A 98 22.93 15.58 -3.84
N PHE A 99 22.52 16.27 -4.91
CA PHE A 99 22.41 15.70 -6.26
C PHE A 99 23.76 15.60 -6.97
N GLY A 100 24.59 14.64 -6.57
CA GLY A 100 25.84 14.31 -7.24
C GLY A 100 25.66 13.47 -8.50
N ASN A 101 26.62 13.52 -9.43
CA ASN A 101 26.58 12.74 -10.68
C ASN A 101 26.70 11.22 -10.50
N LYS A 102 26.95 10.71 -9.28
CA LYS A 102 27.05 9.28 -8.98
C LYS A 102 25.75 8.64 -8.53
N ILE A 103 24.66 9.41 -8.42
CA ILE A 103 23.35 8.88 -8.04
C ILE A 103 22.90 7.86 -9.08
N ARG A 104 22.53 6.67 -8.59
CA ARG A 104 22.00 5.55 -9.36
C ARG A 104 20.62 5.13 -8.88
N GLU A 105 20.30 5.34 -7.61
CA GLU A 105 19.02 5.03 -7.00
C GLU A 105 18.48 6.32 -6.38
N LEU A 106 17.27 6.70 -6.77
CA LEU A 106 16.60 7.89 -6.28
C LEU A 106 15.15 7.56 -5.92
N GLU A 107 14.77 7.82 -4.67
CA GLU A 107 13.40 7.72 -4.18
C GLU A 107 12.93 9.10 -3.69
N ILE A 108 11.77 9.52 -4.17
CA ILE A 108 11.11 10.74 -3.75
C ILE A 108 9.73 10.37 -3.23
N PHE A 109 9.48 10.66 -1.96
CA PHE A 109 8.28 10.19 -1.26
C PHE A 109 7.48 11.35 -0.66
N PRO A 110 6.17 11.18 -0.41
CA PRO A 110 5.33 12.22 0.15
C PRO A 110 5.51 12.28 1.67
N GLU A 111 5.37 13.47 2.26
CA GLU A 111 5.30 13.59 3.72
C GLU A 111 3.84 13.50 4.16
N LEU A 112 3.56 12.74 5.23
CA LEU A 112 2.19 12.48 5.72
C LEU A 112 1.39 13.75 6.06
N ASN A 113 2.07 14.87 6.34
CA ASN A 113 1.44 16.13 6.75
C ASN A 113 1.59 17.23 5.68
N PHE A 114 2.10 16.91 4.50
CA PHE A 114 2.21 17.90 3.43
C PHE A 114 0.85 18.03 2.75
N GLY A 115 0.18 19.15 2.99
CA GLY A 115 -1.09 19.47 2.35
C GLY A 115 -0.94 19.39 0.83
N LEU A 116 -1.82 18.62 0.19
CA LEU A 116 -1.82 18.43 -1.27
C LEU A 116 -1.97 19.75 -2.02
N GLU A 117 -2.72 20.67 -1.43
CA GLU A 117 -3.05 21.98 -1.97
C GLU A 117 -1.81 22.90 -2.07
N ASP A 118 -0.76 22.61 -1.30
CA ASP A 118 0.44 23.46 -1.20
C ASP A 118 1.58 23.02 -2.14
N MET A 119 1.38 21.99 -2.98
CA MET A 119 2.42 21.58 -3.95
C MET A 119 2.45 22.58 -5.11
N GLU A 120 3.21 23.66 -4.94
CA GLU A 120 3.46 24.62 -6.00
C GLU A 120 4.12 23.94 -7.21
N LEU A 121 3.66 24.26 -8.43
CA LEU A 121 4.26 23.78 -9.70
C LEU A 121 5.79 23.95 -9.74
N GLY A 122 6.31 24.99 -9.07
CA GLY A 122 7.75 25.26 -8.95
C GLY A 122 8.55 24.16 -8.25
N VAL A 123 7.92 23.34 -7.39
CA VAL A 123 8.56 22.18 -6.74
C VAL A 123 8.94 21.13 -7.78
N MET A 124 8.04 20.86 -8.74
CA MET A 124 8.28 19.88 -9.80
C MET A 124 9.32 20.36 -10.80
N ASP A 125 9.30 21.64 -11.19
CA ASP A 125 10.31 22.22 -12.07
C ASP A 125 11.71 22.12 -11.45
N ASN A 126 11.83 22.46 -10.16
CA ASN A 126 13.06 22.33 -9.38
C ASN A 126 13.56 20.88 -9.33
N MET A 127 12.65 19.94 -9.08
CA MET A 127 12.96 18.52 -9.03
C MET A 127 13.48 18.01 -10.38
N VAL A 128 12.76 18.31 -11.46
CA VAL A 128 13.12 17.91 -12.83
C VAL A 128 14.46 18.51 -13.24
N GLU A 129 14.70 19.80 -12.95
CA GLU A 129 15.97 20.46 -13.26
C GLU A 129 17.15 19.70 -12.64
N LEU A 130 17.00 19.30 -11.37
CA LEU A 130 18.03 18.56 -10.66
C LEU A 130 18.21 17.14 -11.19
N MET A 131 17.09 16.45 -11.41
CA MET A 131 17.10 15.10 -11.96
C MET A 131 17.75 15.03 -13.33
N ARG A 132 17.65 16.08 -14.15
CA ARG A 132 18.31 16.14 -15.48
C ARG A 132 19.80 15.87 -15.43
N SER A 133 20.48 16.27 -14.34
CA SER A 133 21.91 16.05 -14.16
C SER A 133 22.28 14.59 -13.83
N VAL A 134 21.33 13.81 -13.31
CA VAL A 134 21.56 12.42 -12.85
C VAL A 134 20.83 11.37 -13.68
N ALA A 135 19.84 11.76 -14.49
CA ALA A 135 18.93 10.86 -15.20
C ALA A 135 19.65 9.75 -15.98
N LYS A 136 20.75 10.07 -16.66
CA LYS A 136 21.52 9.10 -17.47
C LYS A 136 22.19 8.00 -16.65
N ASN A 137 22.37 8.18 -15.34
CA ASN A 137 23.02 7.24 -14.45
C ASN A 137 22.02 6.45 -13.59
N LEU A 138 20.73 6.79 -13.67
CA LEU A 138 19.70 6.15 -12.87
C LEU A 138 19.48 4.70 -13.32
N VAL A 139 19.51 3.83 -12.32
CA VAL A 139 19.17 2.41 -12.38
C VAL A 139 17.86 2.15 -11.66
N LYS A 140 17.57 2.90 -10.61
CA LYS A 140 16.33 2.84 -9.86
C LYS A 140 15.76 4.24 -9.67
N PHE A 141 14.50 4.42 -10.02
CA PHE A 141 13.75 5.63 -9.73
C PHE A 141 12.38 5.29 -9.14
N GLU A 142 12.10 5.82 -7.97
CA GLU A 142 10.81 5.71 -7.28
C GLU A 142 10.29 7.13 -7.03
N LEU A 143 9.08 7.40 -7.50
CA LEU A 143 8.37 8.64 -7.27
C LEU A 143 6.98 8.31 -6.74
N SER A 144 6.76 8.64 -5.48
CA SER A 144 5.47 8.55 -4.83
C SER A 144 5.00 9.97 -4.55
N LEU A 145 4.00 10.41 -5.32
CA LEU A 145 3.34 11.70 -5.09
C LEU A 145 1.96 11.45 -4.51
N PRO A 146 1.42 12.32 -3.65
CA PRO A 146 0.15 12.02 -3.00
C PRO A 146 -1.05 12.29 -3.92
N THR A 147 -0.96 13.29 -4.80
CA THR A 147 -1.91 13.58 -5.90
C THR A 147 -1.23 14.43 -6.96
N VAL A 148 -0.96 13.89 -8.15
CA VAL A 148 -0.62 14.71 -9.33
C VAL A 148 -1.52 14.27 -10.46
N TYR A 149 -2.23 15.24 -11.04
CA TYR A 149 -3.18 14.97 -12.12
C TYR A 149 -2.58 15.44 -13.44
N GLY A 150 -1.89 14.50 -14.10
CA GLY A 150 -1.53 14.61 -15.51
C GLY A 150 -0.06 14.35 -15.83
N PRO A 151 0.25 14.19 -17.13
CA PRO A 151 1.62 13.98 -17.59
C PRO A 151 2.45 15.24 -17.33
N ILE A 152 3.57 15.06 -16.64
CA ILE A 152 4.57 16.10 -16.48
C ILE A 152 5.60 15.90 -17.58
N GLU A 153 5.42 16.57 -18.71
CA GLU A 153 6.26 16.44 -19.91
C GLU A 153 7.76 16.48 -19.60
N GLN A 154 8.18 17.35 -18.69
CA GLN A 154 9.59 17.43 -18.33
C GLN A 154 10.07 16.18 -17.58
N LEU A 155 9.25 15.57 -16.73
CA LEU A 155 9.55 14.31 -16.04
C LEU A 155 9.56 13.13 -17.00
N LEU A 156 8.59 13.07 -17.91
CA LEU A 156 8.53 12.08 -18.99
C LEU A 156 9.78 12.14 -19.88
N SER A 157 10.29 13.34 -20.16
CA SER A 157 11.56 13.52 -20.88
C SER A 157 12.78 12.96 -20.12
N LEU A 158 12.74 12.93 -18.78
CA LEU A 158 13.81 12.36 -17.96
C LEU A 158 13.78 10.83 -18.01
N TYR A 159 12.59 10.23 -17.96
CA TYR A 159 12.42 8.78 -18.06
C TYR A 159 13.04 8.24 -19.36
N ARG A 160 12.79 8.93 -20.48
CA ARG A 160 13.36 8.60 -21.79
C ARG A 160 14.90 8.68 -21.85
N GLN A 161 15.53 9.42 -20.93
CA GLN A 161 17.00 9.58 -20.89
C GLN A 161 17.70 8.52 -20.02
N ALA A 162 16.99 7.84 -19.13
CA ALA A 162 17.53 6.88 -18.18
C ALA A 162 17.71 5.48 -18.81
N ARG A 163 18.59 5.34 -19.80
CA ARG A 163 18.72 4.09 -20.59
C ARG A 163 19.12 2.84 -19.79
N ASP A 164 19.77 3.02 -18.65
CA ASP A 164 20.21 1.93 -17.76
C ASP A 164 19.19 1.63 -16.65
N LEU A 165 17.99 2.20 -16.72
CA LEU A 165 16.94 2.03 -15.73
C LEU A 165 16.47 0.58 -15.67
N GLN A 166 16.49 0.03 -14.45
CA GLN A 166 16.07 -1.33 -14.11
C GLN A 166 14.77 -1.35 -13.31
N HIS A 167 14.52 -0.30 -12.54
CA HIS A 167 13.33 -0.16 -11.72
C HIS A 167 12.78 1.24 -11.87
N LEU A 168 11.51 1.32 -12.25
CA LEU A 168 10.75 2.56 -12.34
C LEU A 168 9.41 2.38 -11.65
N GLU A 169 9.20 3.13 -10.58
CA GLU A 169 7.91 3.25 -9.93
C GLU A 169 7.53 4.72 -9.91
N SER A 170 6.36 5.03 -10.45
CA SER A 170 5.90 6.40 -10.58
C SER A 170 4.42 6.45 -10.26
N VAL A 171 4.10 6.21 -9.00
CA VAL A 171 2.73 6.22 -8.50
C VAL A 171 2.20 7.64 -8.72
N PHE A 172 1.06 7.76 -9.40
CA PHE A 172 0.37 9.02 -9.73
C PHE A 172 0.95 9.91 -10.84
N VAL A 173 1.93 9.47 -11.63
CA VAL A 173 2.29 10.20 -12.86
C VAL A 173 1.75 9.47 -14.07
N ALA A 174 0.79 10.08 -14.75
CA ALA A 174 0.28 9.60 -16.03
C ALA A 174 1.41 9.55 -17.06
N ILE A 175 1.51 8.42 -17.78
CA ILE A 175 2.54 8.22 -18.80
C ILE A 175 1.92 8.36 -20.19
N ASP A 176 2.53 9.21 -21.01
CA ASP A 176 2.13 9.37 -22.40
C ASP A 176 2.58 8.21 -23.29
N LYS A 177 1.99 8.15 -24.49
CA LYS A 177 2.33 7.14 -25.51
C LYS A 177 3.83 7.10 -25.83
N GLU A 178 4.46 8.25 -26.00
CA GLU A 178 5.86 8.31 -26.46
C GLU A 178 6.82 7.77 -25.39
N THR A 179 6.61 8.14 -24.13
CA THR A 179 7.42 7.70 -23.01
C THR A 179 7.20 6.23 -22.72
N PHE A 180 5.94 5.76 -22.76
CA PHE A 180 5.67 4.34 -22.56
C PHE A 180 6.32 3.47 -23.64
N SER A 181 6.20 3.87 -24.91
CA SER A 181 6.88 3.21 -26.03
C SER A 181 8.40 3.18 -25.84
N THR A 182 9.01 4.31 -25.44
CA THR A 182 10.45 4.39 -25.19
C THR A 182 10.89 3.46 -24.05
N LEU A 183 10.18 3.50 -22.91
CA LEU A 183 10.48 2.66 -21.74
C LEU A 183 10.34 1.18 -22.06
N SER A 184 9.37 0.83 -22.89
CA SER A 184 9.14 -0.55 -23.33
C SER A 184 10.33 -1.14 -24.08
N GLN A 185 11.20 -0.32 -24.66
CA GLN A 185 12.40 -0.77 -25.37
C GLN A 185 13.64 -0.88 -24.47
N PHE A 186 13.55 -0.56 -23.18
CA PHE A 186 14.69 -0.62 -22.28
C PHE A 186 15.05 -2.08 -21.96
N PRO A 187 16.25 -2.56 -22.33
CA PRO A 187 16.60 -3.98 -22.21
C PRO A 187 16.82 -4.44 -20.77
N HIS A 188 17.02 -3.49 -19.86
CA HIS A 188 17.33 -3.76 -18.46
C HIS A 188 16.17 -3.44 -17.51
N LEU A 189 15.09 -2.87 -18.02
CA LEU A 189 13.93 -2.50 -17.21
C LEU A 189 13.18 -3.77 -16.75
N ARG A 190 13.30 -4.05 -15.45
CA ARG A 190 12.78 -5.26 -14.78
C ARG A 190 11.55 -4.99 -13.96
N HIS A 191 11.40 -3.79 -13.42
CA HIS A 191 10.26 -3.40 -12.62
C HIS A 191 9.64 -2.13 -13.21
N VAL A 192 8.34 -2.18 -13.48
CA VAL A 192 7.54 -1.00 -13.80
C VAL A 192 6.31 -0.91 -12.89
N SER A 193 6.03 0.28 -12.39
CA SER A 193 4.81 0.60 -11.65
C SER A 193 4.22 1.92 -12.14
N PHE A 194 3.06 1.86 -12.79
CA PHE A 194 2.41 3.01 -13.45
C PHE A 194 0.91 3.09 -13.17
N PRO A 195 0.37 4.31 -13.00
CA PRO A 195 -1.06 4.55 -13.08
C PRO A 195 -1.54 4.69 -14.53
N PHE A 196 -2.69 4.10 -14.80
CA PHE A 196 -3.48 4.11 -16.03
C PHE A 196 -4.95 4.43 -15.68
N GLU A 197 -5.15 5.50 -14.89
CA GLU A 197 -6.45 5.89 -14.33
C GLU A 197 -7.16 6.96 -15.17
N ASP A 198 -6.46 7.56 -16.13
CA ASP A 198 -7.04 8.52 -17.06
C ASP A 198 -7.09 7.95 -18.48
N GLY A 199 -8.09 8.38 -19.27
CA GLY A 199 -8.25 7.91 -20.65
C GLY A 199 -7.00 8.13 -21.51
N ARG A 200 -6.15 9.11 -21.16
CA ARG A 200 -4.88 9.38 -21.85
C ARG A 200 -3.84 8.28 -21.63
N SER A 201 -3.71 7.77 -20.42
CA SER A 201 -2.79 6.68 -20.11
C SER A 201 -3.29 5.37 -20.71
N GLU A 202 -4.62 5.17 -20.80
CA GLU A 202 -5.20 4.03 -21.51
C GLU A 202 -4.97 4.09 -23.03
N GLU A 203 -5.01 5.29 -23.62
CA GLU A 203 -4.55 5.52 -25.00
C GLU A 203 -3.07 5.16 -25.16
N ALA A 204 -2.22 5.49 -24.17
CA ALA A 204 -0.80 5.14 -24.19
C ALA A 204 -0.59 3.61 -24.23
N LEU A 205 -1.34 2.84 -23.42
CA LEU A 205 -1.36 1.37 -23.52
C LEU A 205 -1.80 0.93 -24.92
N SER A 206 -2.99 1.35 -25.34
CA SER A 206 -3.62 0.97 -26.62
C SER A 206 -2.73 1.23 -27.84
N SER A 207 -1.86 2.23 -27.73
CA SER A 207 -0.97 2.62 -28.81
C SER A 207 0.16 1.65 -29.14
N LEU A 208 0.49 0.72 -28.23
CA LEU A 208 1.58 -0.24 -28.43
C LEU A 208 1.18 -1.44 -29.30
N THR A 209 -0.10 -1.59 -29.61
CA THR A 209 -0.64 -2.68 -30.44
C THR A 209 -0.01 -2.75 -31.84
N TYR A 210 0.64 -1.67 -32.29
CA TYR A 210 1.25 -1.55 -33.62
C TYR A 210 2.78 -1.77 -33.65
N ILE A 211 3.39 -2.15 -32.52
CA ILE A 211 4.84 -2.38 -32.47
C ILE A 211 5.12 -3.85 -32.81
N ASP A 212 5.83 -4.08 -33.92
CA ASP A 212 6.21 -5.43 -34.38
C ASP A 212 7.30 -6.09 -33.51
N GLU A 213 8.00 -5.29 -32.70
CA GLU A 213 9.08 -5.75 -31.83
C GLU A 213 8.57 -6.14 -30.43
N PRO A 214 9.12 -7.20 -29.81
CA PRO A 214 8.73 -7.63 -28.48
C PRO A 214 9.10 -6.55 -27.46
N ILE A 215 8.09 -6.01 -26.80
CA ILE A 215 8.27 -4.94 -25.81
C ILE A 215 8.53 -5.51 -24.42
N PHE A 216 9.26 -4.74 -23.60
CA PHE A 216 9.67 -5.09 -22.24
C PHE A 216 10.48 -6.41 -22.15
N PRO A 217 11.61 -6.54 -22.87
CA PRO A 217 12.37 -7.80 -22.97
C PRO A 217 12.94 -8.32 -21.65
N GLY A 218 13.11 -7.45 -20.64
CA GLY A 218 13.67 -7.80 -19.33
C GLY A 218 12.67 -7.74 -18.17
N LEU A 219 11.39 -7.54 -18.43
CA LEU A 219 10.40 -7.25 -17.39
C LEU A 219 10.11 -8.48 -16.52
N GLN A 220 10.17 -8.27 -15.21
CA GLN A 220 9.95 -9.27 -14.16
C GLN A 220 8.79 -8.90 -13.25
N VAL A 221 8.63 -7.61 -12.92
CA VAL A 221 7.59 -7.11 -12.02
C VAL A 221 6.82 -6.01 -12.72
N ALA A 222 5.50 -6.16 -12.79
CA ALA A 222 4.60 -5.21 -13.40
C ALA A 222 3.50 -4.83 -12.40
N HIS A 223 3.39 -3.55 -12.08
CA HIS A 223 2.33 -3.02 -11.25
C HIS A 223 1.55 -1.95 -12.01
N PHE A 224 0.27 -2.20 -12.23
CA PHE A 224 -0.59 -1.30 -12.98
C PHE A 224 -1.76 -0.90 -12.10
N LYS A 225 -2.03 0.39 -12.04
CA LYS A 225 -3.29 0.88 -11.51
C LYS A 225 -4.18 1.26 -12.69
N ILE A 226 -5.13 0.43 -13.06
CA ILE A 226 -5.90 0.55 -14.30
C ILE A 226 -7.39 0.37 -14.03
N ASP A 227 -8.25 1.10 -14.72
CA ASP A 227 -9.70 0.97 -14.54
C ASP A 227 -10.33 0.04 -15.58
N HIS A 228 -9.82 0.02 -16.83
CA HIS A 228 -10.27 -0.89 -17.89
C HIS A 228 -9.21 -1.95 -18.23
N LEU A 229 -9.55 -3.25 -18.18
CA LEU A 229 -8.59 -4.31 -18.49
C LEU A 229 -8.27 -4.46 -19.99
N THR A 230 -9.17 -4.07 -20.89
CA THR A 230 -9.04 -4.32 -22.34
C THR A 230 -7.72 -3.83 -22.93
N PRO A 231 -7.27 -2.58 -22.68
CA PRO A 231 -5.97 -2.10 -23.17
C PRO A 231 -4.80 -2.97 -22.68
N LEU A 232 -4.83 -3.43 -21.42
CA LEU A 232 -3.80 -4.33 -20.92
C LEU A 232 -3.82 -5.66 -21.68
N LEU A 233 -4.99 -6.27 -21.87
CA LEU A 233 -5.16 -7.55 -22.56
C LEU A 233 -4.66 -7.54 -24.00
N ASP A 234 -4.98 -6.49 -24.74
CA ASP A 234 -4.58 -6.35 -26.15
C ASP A 234 -3.06 -6.25 -26.29
N ASN A 235 -2.42 -5.56 -25.36
CA ASN A 235 -0.97 -5.35 -25.38
C ASN A 235 -0.17 -6.51 -24.79
N MET A 236 -0.71 -7.28 -23.84
CA MET A 236 0.02 -8.41 -23.26
C MET A 236 0.44 -9.48 -24.27
N LYS A 237 -0.19 -9.52 -25.46
CA LYS A 237 0.21 -10.40 -26.56
C LYS A 237 1.51 -9.97 -27.23
N THR A 238 1.85 -8.68 -27.20
CA THR A 238 3.07 -8.11 -27.81
C THR A 238 4.25 -8.07 -26.82
N TRP A 239 3.97 -8.23 -25.52
CA TRP A 239 4.98 -8.18 -24.48
C TRP A 239 5.87 -9.44 -24.49
N SER A 240 7.18 -9.23 -24.34
CA SER A 240 8.20 -10.27 -24.16
C SER A 240 8.16 -10.88 -22.76
N THR A 241 7.00 -11.35 -22.35
CA THR A 241 6.71 -11.71 -20.95
C THR A 241 7.29 -13.04 -20.47
N LYS A 242 8.27 -13.60 -21.19
CA LYS A 242 8.88 -14.88 -20.81
C LYS A 242 9.60 -14.83 -19.45
N SER A 243 9.92 -13.63 -18.98
CA SER A 243 10.53 -13.33 -17.69
C SER A 243 9.59 -12.73 -16.66
N LEU A 244 8.30 -12.55 -16.95
CA LEU A 244 7.39 -11.94 -15.97
C LEU A 244 7.20 -12.89 -14.79
N GLU A 245 7.52 -12.40 -13.60
CA GLU A 245 7.47 -13.10 -12.32
C GLU A 245 6.30 -12.61 -11.46
N GLU A 246 6.01 -11.32 -11.49
CA GLU A 246 4.96 -10.72 -10.65
C GLU A 246 4.10 -9.75 -11.45
N ILE A 247 2.78 -9.87 -11.29
CA ILE A 247 1.83 -8.88 -11.80
C ILE A 247 0.88 -8.43 -10.70
N TRP A 248 0.77 -7.11 -10.57
CA TRP A 248 -0.09 -6.41 -9.63
C TRP A 248 -1.01 -5.50 -10.42
N ILE A 249 -2.33 -5.65 -10.25
CA ILE A 249 -3.33 -4.86 -10.94
C ILE A 249 -4.23 -4.26 -9.88
N ASP A 250 -4.18 -2.93 -9.74
CA ASP A 250 -5.01 -2.17 -8.82
C ASP A 250 -6.10 -1.45 -9.60
N ARG A 251 -7.33 -1.49 -9.10
CA ARG A 251 -8.45 -0.71 -9.63
C ARG A 251 -8.71 0.51 -8.76
N SER A 252 -8.94 1.65 -9.38
CA SER A 252 -9.37 2.89 -8.69
C SER A 252 -10.86 3.18 -8.84
N GLN A 253 -11.44 2.92 -10.01
CA GLN A 253 -12.79 3.36 -10.37
C GLN A 253 -13.65 2.23 -10.93
N PHE A 254 -14.97 2.28 -10.64
CA PHE A 254 -15.96 1.25 -10.99
C PHE A 254 -16.67 1.52 -12.33
N ASN A 255 -15.92 1.90 -13.36
CA ASN A 255 -16.54 2.30 -14.63
C ASN A 255 -17.05 1.10 -15.46
N ASP A 256 -16.36 -0.05 -15.41
CA ASP A 256 -16.68 -1.25 -16.19
C ASP A 256 -16.69 -2.56 -15.38
N THR A 257 -17.17 -3.65 -15.96
CA THR A 257 -16.96 -4.99 -15.39
C THR A 257 -15.64 -5.58 -15.88
N TRP A 258 -14.73 -5.92 -14.97
CA TRP A 258 -13.49 -6.62 -15.29
C TRP A 258 -13.74 -8.06 -15.74
N ASP A 259 -13.39 -8.43 -16.97
CA ASP A 259 -13.37 -9.83 -17.41
C ASP A 259 -12.04 -10.51 -17.03
N LEU A 260 -11.98 -11.04 -15.81
CA LEU A 260 -10.81 -11.75 -15.31
C LEU A 260 -10.61 -13.12 -15.98
N ASP A 261 -11.66 -13.72 -16.56
CA ASP A 261 -11.51 -14.92 -17.39
C ASP A 261 -10.64 -14.63 -18.62
N ALA A 262 -10.88 -13.50 -19.29
CA ALA A 262 -10.10 -13.06 -20.44
C ALA A 262 -8.64 -12.76 -20.06
N LEU A 263 -8.42 -12.12 -18.90
CA LEU A 263 -7.10 -11.88 -18.35
C LEU A 263 -6.33 -13.18 -18.08
N PHE A 264 -6.93 -14.12 -17.37
CA PHE A 264 -6.26 -15.37 -17.01
C PHE A 264 -6.00 -16.26 -18.23
N LYS A 265 -6.91 -16.28 -19.20
CA LYS A 265 -6.67 -16.95 -20.50
C LYS A 265 -5.52 -16.30 -21.26
N THR A 266 -5.43 -14.96 -21.22
CA THR A 266 -4.30 -14.24 -21.84
C THR A 266 -3.00 -14.62 -21.15
N PHE A 267 -2.94 -14.63 -19.81
CA PHE A 267 -1.76 -15.10 -19.09
C PHE A 267 -1.34 -16.50 -19.52
N HIS A 268 -2.29 -17.44 -19.53
CA HIS A 268 -2.04 -18.81 -19.96
C HIS A 268 -1.43 -18.91 -21.37
N GLN A 269 -1.87 -18.04 -22.30
CA GLN A 269 -1.44 -18.04 -23.69
C GLN A 269 -0.09 -17.35 -23.92
N THR A 270 0.20 -16.27 -23.19
CA THR A 270 1.34 -15.39 -23.49
C THR A 270 2.53 -15.59 -22.56
N GLN A 271 2.31 -16.03 -21.32
CA GLN A 271 3.34 -16.12 -20.29
C GLN A 271 4.09 -17.45 -20.32
N ASN A 272 5.32 -17.44 -19.82
CA ASN A 272 6.03 -18.66 -19.50
C ASN A 272 5.42 -19.31 -18.25
N HIS A 273 4.96 -20.55 -18.36
CA HIS A 273 4.28 -21.27 -17.28
C HIS A 273 5.17 -21.53 -16.04
N ASN A 274 6.49 -21.33 -16.16
CA ASN A 274 7.42 -21.49 -15.06
C ASN A 274 7.89 -20.17 -14.42
N SER A 275 7.65 -19.02 -15.05
CA SER A 275 8.18 -17.74 -14.56
C SER A 275 7.25 -17.06 -13.55
N LEU A 276 5.94 -17.12 -13.77
CA LEU A 276 4.97 -16.37 -12.96
C LEU A 276 4.88 -16.93 -11.52
N LEU A 277 5.23 -16.09 -10.56
CA LEU A 277 5.26 -16.37 -9.12
C LEU A 277 4.16 -15.65 -8.34
N CYS A 278 3.72 -14.48 -8.79
CA CYS A 278 2.72 -13.66 -8.09
C CYS A 278 1.68 -13.11 -9.05
N ILE A 279 0.41 -13.30 -8.70
CA ILE A 279 -0.72 -12.59 -9.28
C ILE A 279 -1.44 -11.89 -8.13
N SER A 280 -1.52 -10.56 -8.19
CA SER A 280 -2.27 -9.75 -7.26
C SER A 280 -3.22 -8.84 -8.03
N ILE A 281 -4.51 -8.93 -7.72
CA ILE A 281 -5.56 -8.10 -8.31
C ILE A 281 -6.33 -7.49 -7.16
N GLN A 282 -6.27 -6.17 -7.04
CA GLN A 282 -6.87 -5.44 -5.93
C GLN A 282 -7.82 -4.37 -6.44
N GLU A 283 -8.92 -4.22 -5.73
CA GLU A 283 -9.90 -3.18 -5.99
C GLU A 283 -9.93 -2.27 -4.75
N ARG A 284 -9.45 -1.03 -4.91
CA ARG A 284 -9.38 -0.07 -3.78
C ARG A 284 -10.75 0.56 -3.58
N LEU A 285 -11.51 0.02 -2.64
CA LEU A 285 -12.76 0.59 -2.17
C LEU A 285 -12.47 1.83 -1.33
N HIS A 286 -12.38 3.00 -1.95
CA HIS A 286 -12.34 4.23 -1.17
C HIS A 286 -13.72 4.65 -0.67
N GLU A 287 -14.79 4.27 -1.38
CA GLU A 287 -16.13 4.72 -1.03
C GLU A 287 -17.13 3.58 -1.23
N MET A 288 -17.68 3.16 -0.10
CA MET A 288 -18.89 2.37 0.02
C MET A 288 -19.98 2.91 -0.93
N LEU A 289 -20.85 2.03 -1.46
CA LEU A 289 -22.25 2.33 -1.88
C LEU A 289 -22.65 2.11 -3.38
N ASP A 290 -22.24 1.01 -4.01
CA ASP A 290 -23.25 0.30 -4.84
C ASP A 290 -23.19 -1.23 -4.67
N PRO A 291 -24.08 -1.82 -3.85
CA PRO A 291 -24.22 -3.26 -3.68
C PRO A 291 -24.62 -4.03 -4.96
N ARG A 292 -24.98 -3.35 -6.05
CA ARG A 292 -25.53 -3.97 -7.27
C ARG A 292 -24.51 -4.18 -8.38
N LEU A 293 -23.34 -3.53 -8.32
CA LEU A 293 -22.34 -3.65 -9.37
C LEU A 293 -21.48 -4.91 -9.15
N GLU A 294 -21.66 -5.90 -10.02
CA GLU A 294 -20.67 -6.96 -10.24
C GLU A 294 -19.43 -6.31 -10.87
N SER A 295 -18.40 -6.08 -10.06
CA SER A 295 -17.21 -5.36 -10.53
C SER A 295 -16.31 -6.21 -11.41
N ALA A 296 -16.38 -7.54 -11.27
CA ALA A 296 -15.57 -8.47 -12.02
C ALA A 296 -16.30 -9.80 -12.30
N LYS A 297 -16.11 -10.28 -13.52
CA LYS A 297 -16.52 -11.61 -13.98
C LYS A 297 -15.32 -12.55 -13.91
N LEU A 298 -15.48 -13.63 -13.15
CA LEU A 298 -14.52 -14.72 -13.09
C LEU A 298 -15.27 -16.04 -12.96
N SER A 299 -14.88 -17.05 -13.72
CA SER A 299 -15.43 -18.39 -13.67
C SER A 299 -14.40 -19.41 -13.18
N VAL A 300 -14.89 -20.60 -12.80
CA VAL A 300 -14.04 -21.76 -12.52
C VAL A 300 -13.10 -22.07 -13.70
N SER A 301 -13.56 -21.85 -14.93
CA SER A 301 -12.75 -22.07 -16.14
C SER A 301 -11.61 -21.06 -16.27
N GLY A 302 -11.83 -19.79 -15.89
CA GLY A 302 -10.79 -18.78 -15.83
C GLY A 302 -9.70 -19.14 -14.85
N ILE A 303 -10.05 -19.50 -13.60
CA ILE A 303 -9.05 -19.93 -12.60
C ILE A 303 -8.27 -21.15 -13.09
N ARG A 304 -8.94 -22.13 -13.70
CA ARG A 304 -8.27 -23.34 -14.22
C ARG A 304 -7.24 -23.04 -15.30
N SER A 305 -7.38 -21.95 -16.06
CA SER A 305 -6.36 -21.55 -17.04
C SER A 305 -5.01 -21.24 -16.39
N LEU A 306 -5.01 -20.85 -15.11
CA LEU A 306 -3.81 -20.58 -14.32
C LEU A 306 -3.17 -21.83 -13.70
N PHE A 307 -3.78 -23.02 -13.84
CA PHE A 307 -3.23 -24.26 -13.24
C PHE A 307 -1.93 -24.72 -13.89
N THR A 308 -1.54 -24.14 -15.02
CA THR A 308 -0.24 -24.38 -15.64
C THR A 308 0.92 -23.74 -14.88
N PHE A 309 0.67 -22.68 -14.08
CA PHE A 309 1.70 -21.97 -13.32
C PHE A 309 2.07 -22.69 -12.03
N LYS A 310 2.84 -23.78 -12.11
CA LYS A 310 3.16 -24.64 -10.96
C LYS A 310 4.00 -23.98 -9.87
N ASN A 311 4.74 -22.94 -10.24
CA ASN A 311 5.61 -22.18 -9.32
C ASN A 311 4.90 -20.98 -8.68
N LEU A 312 3.58 -20.85 -8.85
CA LEU A 312 2.83 -19.75 -8.27
C LEU A 312 2.95 -19.77 -6.74
N ARG A 313 3.43 -18.66 -6.19
CA ARG A 313 3.65 -18.45 -4.76
C ARG A 313 2.52 -17.62 -4.18
N ALA A 314 2.15 -16.51 -4.79
CA ALA A 314 1.04 -15.66 -4.34
C ALA A 314 -0.10 -15.65 -5.36
N PHE A 315 -1.32 -15.79 -4.85
CA PHE A 315 -2.54 -15.56 -5.60
C PHE A 315 -3.48 -14.75 -4.73
N ASN A 316 -3.56 -13.45 -5.02
CA ASN A 316 -4.32 -12.51 -4.23
C ASN A 316 -5.35 -11.82 -5.14
N ILE A 317 -6.63 -12.02 -4.88
CA ILE A 317 -7.73 -11.35 -5.57
C ILE A 317 -8.65 -10.76 -4.51
N THR A 318 -8.64 -9.44 -4.42
CA THR A 318 -9.54 -8.68 -3.55
C THR A 318 -10.45 -7.85 -4.44
N SER A 319 -11.44 -8.50 -5.05
CA SER A 319 -12.45 -7.89 -5.91
C SER A 319 -13.83 -8.49 -5.62
N HIS A 320 -14.92 -7.81 -5.96
CA HIS A 320 -16.29 -8.28 -5.71
C HIS A 320 -16.75 -9.33 -6.73
N ILE A 321 -16.10 -10.50 -6.72
CA ILE A 321 -16.43 -11.59 -7.65
C ILE A 321 -17.47 -12.54 -7.00
N PRO A 322 -18.60 -12.84 -7.66
CA PRO A 322 -19.63 -13.71 -7.11
C PRO A 322 -19.22 -15.18 -6.98
N GLY A 323 -19.26 -15.72 -5.74
CA GLY A 323 -19.64 -17.11 -5.43
C GLY A 323 -18.94 -18.29 -6.13
N ILE A 324 -17.76 -18.14 -6.72
CA ILE A 324 -17.15 -19.24 -7.50
C ILE A 324 -16.36 -20.28 -6.69
N MET A 325 -15.99 -19.95 -5.45
CA MET A 325 -15.09 -20.77 -4.66
C MET A 325 -15.86 -21.86 -3.92
N ASN A 326 -15.50 -23.12 -4.18
CA ASN A 326 -16.05 -24.31 -3.54
C ASN A 326 -14.95 -25.35 -3.26
N ASP A 327 -15.30 -26.41 -2.53
CA ASP A 327 -14.39 -27.50 -2.15
C ASP A 327 -13.61 -28.10 -3.33
N GLN A 328 -14.29 -28.38 -4.45
CA GLN A 328 -13.67 -29.04 -5.61
C GLN A 328 -12.64 -28.15 -6.29
N LEU A 329 -12.94 -26.85 -6.42
CA LEU A 329 -12.02 -25.90 -7.01
C LEU A 329 -10.80 -25.72 -6.10
N LEU A 330 -11.02 -25.56 -4.79
CA LEU A 330 -9.94 -25.36 -3.83
C LEU A 330 -8.99 -26.58 -3.78
N ASP A 331 -9.54 -27.81 -3.76
CA ASP A 331 -8.74 -29.04 -3.85
C ASP A 331 -7.92 -29.10 -5.16
N ALA A 332 -8.48 -28.63 -6.28
CA ALA A 332 -7.76 -28.60 -7.56
C ALA A 332 -6.65 -27.53 -7.56
N MET A 333 -6.87 -26.39 -6.92
CA MET A 333 -5.89 -25.31 -6.76
C MET A 333 -4.69 -25.75 -5.92
N SER A 334 -4.91 -26.47 -4.81
CA SER A 334 -3.79 -26.95 -3.98
C SER A 334 -2.91 -27.98 -4.67
N ILE A 335 -3.48 -28.79 -5.58
CA ILE A 335 -2.71 -29.68 -6.45
C ILE A 335 -1.94 -28.87 -7.50
N ALA A 336 -2.57 -27.83 -8.04
CA ALA A 336 -1.97 -27.00 -9.08
C ALA A 336 -0.82 -26.13 -8.57
N TRP A 337 -0.92 -25.60 -7.35
CA TRP A 337 0.00 -24.62 -6.77
C TRP A 337 0.54 -25.09 -5.41
N PRO A 338 1.36 -26.15 -5.37
CA PRO A 338 1.89 -26.69 -4.12
C PRO A 338 2.84 -25.73 -3.39
N GLU A 339 3.45 -24.78 -4.10
CA GLU A 339 4.45 -23.83 -3.60
C GLU A 339 3.83 -22.53 -3.05
N LEU A 340 2.51 -22.47 -2.93
CA LEU A 340 1.79 -21.27 -2.51
C LEU A 340 2.16 -20.83 -1.08
N TRP A 341 2.51 -19.56 -0.90
CA TRP A 341 2.81 -18.93 0.39
C TRP A 341 1.72 -17.95 0.88
N SER A 342 0.87 -17.47 -0.04
CA SER A 342 -0.13 -16.43 0.18
C SER A 342 -1.32 -16.70 -0.74
N PHE A 343 -2.50 -16.84 -0.15
CA PHE A 343 -3.75 -17.03 -0.87
C PHE A 343 -4.79 -16.08 -0.32
N HIS A 344 -5.24 -15.13 -1.11
CA HIS A 344 -6.27 -14.15 -0.74
C HIS A 344 -7.33 -14.18 -1.82
N PHE A 345 -8.59 -14.45 -1.47
CA PHE A 345 -9.66 -14.53 -2.45
C PHE A 345 -10.98 -14.00 -1.89
N ASN A 346 -11.41 -12.85 -2.42
CA ASN A 346 -12.69 -12.19 -2.11
C ASN A 346 -12.97 -12.06 -0.61
N ASP A 347 -11.94 -11.81 0.17
CA ASP A 347 -12.03 -11.67 1.61
C ASP A 347 -12.65 -10.34 2.04
N ASN A 348 -12.81 -9.37 1.15
CA ASN A 348 -13.37 -8.06 1.47
C ASN A 348 -14.86 -7.88 1.09
N THR A 349 -15.55 -8.94 0.65
CA THR A 349 -16.94 -8.83 0.16
C THR A 349 -17.94 -9.66 0.96
N THR A 350 -18.85 -9.00 1.68
CA THR A 350 -19.89 -9.65 2.50
C THR A 350 -21.06 -10.20 1.68
N ARG A 351 -21.09 -9.91 0.36
CA ARG A 351 -22.20 -10.22 -0.54
C ARG A 351 -22.39 -11.71 -0.80
N TRP A 352 -21.31 -12.47 -0.73
CA TRP A 352 -21.31 -13.88 -1.13
C TRP A 352 -20.77 -14.73 0.00
N VAL A 353 -21.48 -15.81 0.29
CA VAL A 353 -20.99 -16.87 1.16
C VAL A 353 -20.29 -17.88 0.27
N SER A 354 -19.05 -18.25 0.60
CA SER A 354 -18.38 -19.34 -0.09
C SER A 354 -18.88 -20.70 0.41
N ASP A 355 -18.99 -21.65 -0.52
CA ASP A 355 -19.30 -23.05 -0.22
C ASP A 355 -18.06 -23.85 0.24
N VAL A 356 -16.96 -23.16 0.61
CA VAL A 356 -15.75 -23.83 1.09
C VAL A 356 -15.95 -24.31 2.52
N SER A 357 -15.87 -25.62 2.69
CA SER A 357 -15.90 -26.26 3.99
C SER A 357 -14.56 -26.17 4.73
N ILE A 358 -14.60 -26.28 6.06
CA ILE A 358 -13.39 -26.42 6.90
C ILE A 358 -12.53 -27.59 6.44
N ASN A 359 -13.13 -28.69 5.97
CA ASN A 359 -12.40 -29.86 5.50
C ASN A 359 -11.63 -29.57 4.22
N ALA A 360 -12.22 -28.86 3.24
CA ALA A 360 -11.49 -28.46 2.05
C ALA A 360 -10.37 -27.46 2.37
N MET A 361 -10.64 -26.48 3.24
CA MET A 361 -9.59 -25.55 3.71
C MET A 361 -8.42 -26.32 4.36
N THR A 362 -8.68 -27.25 5.27
CA THR A 362 -7.61 -28.02 5.91
C THR A 362 -6.84 -28.90 4.93
N ARG A 363 -7.50 -29.50 3.93
CA ARG A 363 -6.82 -30.23 2.83
C ARG A 363 -5.93 -29.31 1.99
N PHE A 364 -6.45 -28.13 1.62
CA PHE A 364 -5.72 -27.12 0.88
C PHE A 364 -4.43 -26.71 1.59
N ILE A 365 -4.51 -26.35 2.87
CA ILE A 365 -3.34 -25.95 3.68
C ILE A 365 -2.34 -27.11 3.84
N SER A 366 -2.84 -28.34 3.98
CA SER A 366 -1.98 -29.53 4.11
C SER A 366 -1.17 -29.82 2.83
N GLN A 367 -1.74 -29.49 1.68
CA GLN A 367 -1.09 -29.64 0.37
C GLN A 367 -0.14 -28.48 0.07
N CYS A 368 -0.54 -27.23 0.37
CA CYS A 368 0.28 -26.03 0.23
C CYS A 368 1.18 -25.80 1.45
N LYS A 369 2.21 -26.63 1.60
CA LYS A 369 3.06 -26.67 2.82
C LYS A 369 3.79 -25.37 3.14
N ASN A 370 3.93 -24.48 2.17
CA ASN A 370 4.59 -23.19 2.31
C ASN A 370 3.65 -22.04 2.66
N LEU A 371 2.33 -22.31 2.77
CA LEU A 371 1.32 -21.31 3.03
C LEU A 371 1.54 -20.64 4.40
N ARG A 372 1.56 -19.30 4.40
CA ARG A 372 1.74 -18.43 5.57
C ARG A 372 0.61 -17.44 5.77
N SER A 373 -0.03 -17.03 4.69
CA SER A 373 -1.12 -16.08 4.65
C SER A 373 -2.30 -16.69 3.91
N LEU A 374 -3.44 -16.75 4.58
CA LEU A 374 -4.68 -17.28 4.02
C LEU A 374 -5.79 -16.26 4.27
N SER A 375 -6.47 -15.82 3.22
CA SER A 375 -7.66 -15.00 3.32
C SER A 375 -8.74 -15.55 2.40
N LEU A 376 -9.79 -16.12 2.98
CA LEU A 376 -10.82 -16.84 2.25
C LEU A 376 -12.11 -16.90 3.08
N SER A 377 -13.25 -16.73 2.42
CA SER A 377 -14.57 -17.02 3.00
C SER A 377 -14.73 -18.53 3.22
N ILE A 378 -15.06 -18.94 4.45
CA ILE A 378 -15.22 -20.34 4.83
C ILE A 378 -16.58 -20.52 5.51
N ASP A 379 -17.26 -21.62 5.25
CA ASP A 379 -18.43 -22.01 6.02
C ASP A 379 -17.98 -22.69 7.33
N PHE A 380 -18.11 -21.98 8.45
CA PHE A 380 -17.84 -22.51 9.79
C PHE A 380 -19.11 -23.03 10.50
N SER A 381 -20.24 -23.15 9.80
CA SER A 381 -21.48 -23.69 10.37
C SER A 381 -21.29 -25.08 10.98
N ALA A 382 -20.40 -25.90 10.39
CA ALA A 382 -20.03 -27.23 10.87
C ALA A 382 -19.48 -27.23 12.32
N LEU A 383 -18.86 -26.14 12.79
CA LEU A 383 -18.39 -26.03 14.18
C LEU A 383 -19.55 -25.96 15.19
N SER A 384 -20.77 -25.66 14.75
CA SER A 384 -21.96 -25.69 15.59
C SER A 384 -22.46 -27.12 15.84
N ASN A 385 -22.02 -28.09 15.05
CA ASN A 385 -22.43 -29.48 15.21
C ASN A 385 -21.61 -30.13 16.35
N PRO A 386 -22.24 -30.62 17.44
CA PRO A 386 -21.53 -31.25 18.55
C PRO A 386 -20.73 -32.50 18.16
N SER A 387 -21.04 -33.12 17.01
CA SER A 387 -20.29 -34.26 16.49
C SER A 387 -19.03 -33.87 15.71
N PHE A 388 -18.82 -32.58 15.43
CA PHE A 388 -17.62 -32.09 14.77
C PHE A 388 -16.44 -32.08 15.74
N ASP A 389 -15.52 -33.02 15.56
CA ASP A 389 -14.36 -33.21 16.44
C ASP A 389 -13.17 -32.38 15.97
N ILE A 390 -13.04 -31.15 16.50
CA ILE A 390 -11.93 -30.23 16.22
C ILE A 390 -10.57 -30.90 16.44
N LYS A 391 -10.46 -31.82 17.42
CA LYS A 391 -9.19 -32.46 17.78
C LYS A 391 -8.65 -33.37 16.68
N ARG A 392 -9.47 -33.78 15.71
CA ARG A 392 -9.05 -34.56 14.54
C ARG A 392 -8.44 -33.70 13.45
N LEU A 393 -8.62 -32.39 13.50
CA LEU A 393 -8.03 -31.50 12.51
C LEU A 393 -6.52 -31.36 12.76
N PRO A 394 -5.71 -31.32 11.70
CA PRO A 394 -4.28 -31.03 11.82
C PRO A 394 -4.05 -29.59 12.30
N SER A 395 -2.90 -29.39 12.97
CA SER A 395 -2.44 -28.06 13.37
C SER A 395 -1.48 -27.48 12.34
N PHE A 396 -1.64 -26.19 12.03
CA PHE A 396 -0.91 -25.46 11.01
C PHE A 396 -0.12 -24.27 11.59
N PRO A 397 1.00 -24.53 12.30
CA PRO A 397 1.80 -23.49 12.96
C PRO A 397 2.60 -22.60 11.98
N ARG A 398 2.43 -22.75 10.66
CA ARG A 398 3.05 -21.90 9.64
C ARG A 398 2.15 -20.77 9.18
N ILE A 399 0.84 -20.91 9.37
CA ILE A 399 -0.13 -19.86 9.08
C ILE A 399 0.04 -18.78 10.15
N THR A 400 0.39 -17.59 9.69
CA THR A 400 0.66 -16.43 10.54
C THR A 400 -0.30 -15.28 10.30
N SER A 401 -1.07 -15.34 9.21
CA SER A 401 -2.10 -14.38 8.85
C SER A 401 -3.32 -15.14 8.35
N LEU A 402 -4.48 -14.83 8.92
CA LEU A 402 -5.76 -15.42 8.54
C LEU A 402 -6.81 -14.31 8.42
N GLY A 403 -7.39 -14.17 7.23
CA GLY A 403 -8.56 -13.33 7.00
C GLY A 403 -9.78 -14.19 6.70
N VAL A 404 -10.85 -13.97 7.45
CA VAL A 404 -12.10 -14.75 7.34
C VAL A 404 -13.34 -13.86 7.28
N ARG A 405 -13.17 -12.56 6.99
CA ARG A 405 -14.17 -11.46 7.14
C ARG A 405 -15.59 -11.74 6.62
N THR A 406 -15.72 -12.64 5.65
CA THR A 406 -16.98 -12.93 4.94
C THR A 406 -17.49 -14.36 5.18
N SER A 407 -16.91 -15.03 6.17
CA SER A 407 -17.22 -16.40 6.55
C SER A 407 -18.51 -16.48 7.36
N VAL A 408 -19.24 -17.59 7.22
CA VAL A 408 -20.40 -17.88 8.06
C VAL A 408 -19.89 -18.34 9.43
N PRO A 409 -20.12 -17.59 10.52
CA PRO A 409 -19.64 -18.01 11.82
C PRO A 409 -20.47 -19.19 12.36
N PRO A 410 -19.93 -19.91 13.36
CA PRO A 410 -20.73 -20.81 14.18
C PRO A 410 -21.83 -20.08 14.95
N SER A 411 -22.71 -20.87 15.57
CA SER A 411 -23.79 -20.39 16.44
C SER A 411 -23.30 -19.64 17.69
N THR A 412 -22.06 -19.88 18.13
CA THR A 412 -21.42 -19.29 19.32
C THR A 412 -19.93 -19.06 19.06
N ALA A 413 -19.28 -18.15 19.79
CA ALA A 413 -17.85 -17.86 19.61
C ALA A 413 -16.92 -19.02 20.05
N GLN A 414 -17.29 -19.74 21.11
CA GLN A 414 -16.40 -20.72 21.76
C GLN A 414 -15.87 -21.84 20.83
N PRO A 415 -16.68 -22.45 19.95
CA PRO A 415 -16.17 -23.42 18.97
C PRO A 415 -15.16 -22.82 17.99
N MET A 416 -15.36 -21.57 17.56
CA MET A 416 -14.42 -20.87 16.68
C MET A 416 -13.10 -20.61 17.40
N ILE A 417 -13.15 -20.09 18.62
CA ILE A 417 -11.96 -19.84 19.44
C ILE A 417 -11.16 -21.14 19.59
N SER A 418 -11.83 -22.22 20.01
CA SER A 418 -11.21 -23.55 20.17
C SER A 418 -10.60 -24.07 18.86
N PHE A 419 -11.28 -23.85 17.74
CA PHE A 419 -10.78 -24.17 16.41
C PHE A 419 -9.53 -23.35 16.05
N LEU A 420 -9.53 -22.04 16.25
CA LEU A 420 -8.40 -21.16 15.93
C LEU A 420 -7.17 -21.52 16.77
N HIS A 421 -7.30 -21.75 18.08
CA HIS A 421 -6.15 -22.16 18.91
C HIS A 421 -5.57 -23.51 18.50
N HIS A 422 -6.44 -24.48 18.20
CA HIS A 422 -6.00 -25.84 17.84
C HIS A 422 -5.37 -25.88 16.44
N VAL A 423 -6.08 -25.33 15.44
CA VAL A 423 -5.71 -25.41 14.03
C VAL A 423 -4.66 -24.38 13.66
N PHE A 424 -4.63 -23.21 14.32
CA PHE A 424 -3.74 -22.09 13.96
C PHE A 424 -3.05 -21.44 15.17
N PRO A 425 -2.20 -22.17 15.90
CA PRO A 425 -1.65 -21.74 17.19
C PRO A 425 -0.70 -20.53 17.12
N LYS A 426 -0.40 -19.99 15.94
CA LYS A 426 0.49 -18.82 15.76
C LYS A 426 -0.22 -17.57 15.24
N ILE A 427 -1.53 -17.64 15.00
CA ILE A 427 -2.30 -16.44 14.69
C ILE A 427 -2.38 -15.58 15.96
N ASN A 428 -2.07 -14.31 15.82
CA ASN A 428 -2.33 -13.32 16.87
C ASN A 428 -3.46 -12.40 16.42
N ALA A 429 -4.11 -11.72 17.37
CA ALA A 429 -5.23 -10.82 17.07
C ALA A 429 -4.89 -9.76 16.01
N LYS A 430 -3.65 -9.23 15.99
CA LYS A 430 -3.23 -8.22 15.00
C LYS A 430 -3.18 -8.74 13.56
N ARG A 431 -2.99 -10.05 13.39
CA ARG A 431 -2.89 -10.72 12.08
C ARG A 431 -4.12 -11.57 11.76
N PHE A 432 -5.10 -11.57 12.67
CA PHE A 432 -6.43 -12.03 12.42
C PHE A 432 -7.21 -10.86 11.85
N GLN A 433 -7.41 -10.85 10.53
CA GLN A 433 -8.11 -9.76 9.87
C GLN A 433 -9.61 -10.09 9.86
N TRP A 434 -10.33 -9.46 10.78
CA TRP A 434 -11.78 -9.40 10.80
C TRP A 434 -12.21 -7.94 10.87
N ASP A 435 -12.99 -7.47 9.90
CA ASP A 435 -13.53 -6.10 9.94
C ASP A 435 -14.99 -6.14 10.38
N VAL A 436 -15.21 -5.93 11.69
CA VAL A 436 -16.57 -5.87 12.27
C VAL A 436 -17.36 -4.69 11.67
N LYS A 437 -16.69 -3.57 11.37
CA LYS A 437 -17.37 -2.34 10.95
C LYS A 437 -17.92 -2.49 9.54
N GLU A 438 -17.16 -3.13 8.67
CA GLU A 438 -17.60 -3.41 7.30
C GLU A 438 -18.65 -4.53 7.27
N THR A 439 -18.45 -5.64 7.98
CA THR A 439 -19.42 -6.74 7.97
C THR A 439 -20.79 -6.35 8.52
N VAL A 440 -20.87 -5.30 9.35
CA VAL A 440 -22.11 -4.76 9.94
C VAL A 440 -22.82 -3.74 9.04
N LEU A 441 -22.24 -3.16 7.99
CA LEU A 441 -22.94 -2.16 7.18
C LEU A 441 -23.48 -2.69 5.83
N PHE A 442 -23.10 -3.90 5.39
CA PHE A 442 -23.20 -4.26 3.97
C PHE A 442 -24.07 -5.46 3.60
N ARG A 443 -24.64 -6.21 4.56
CA ARG A 443 -25.80 -7.03 4.23
C ARG A 443 -27.01 -6.11 4.21
N ASP A 444 -27.68 -6.06 3.06
CA ASP A 444 -28.93 -5.34 2.76
C ASP A 444 -29.40 -4.39 3.88
N PRO A 445 -29.44 -3.06 3.68
CA PRO A 445 -29.94 -2.13 4.68
C PRO A 445 -31.32 -2.52 5.27
N ALA A 446 -32.14 -3.29 4.55
CA ALA A 446 -33.39 -3.85 5.05
C ALA A 446 -33.20 -4.92 6.15
N LEU A 447 -32.06 -5.63 6.16
CA LEU A 447 -31.63 -6.60 7.18
C LEU A 447 -30.87 -5.95 8.35
N HIS A 448 -30.67 -4.63 8.37
CA HIS A 448 -29.95 -3.97 9.46
C HIS A 448 -30.70 -4.05 10.80
N ASN A 449 -32.01 -4.31 10.77
CA ASN A 449 -32.83 -4.64 11.94
C ASN A 449 -32.98 -6.15 12.18
N ASP A 450 -32.31 -6.99 11.41
CA ASP A 450 -32.41 -8.43 11.55
C ASP A 450 -31.62 -8.87 12.79
N VAL A 451 -32.34 -9.46 13.75
CA VAL A 451 -31.81 -9.96 15.03
C VAL A 451 -30.65 -10.93 14.79
N GLU A 452 -30.69 -11.67 13.68
CA GLU A 452 -29.62 -12.59 13.32
C GLU A 452 -28.30 -11.87 13.05
N TYR A 453 -28.33 -10.67 12.48
CA TYR A 453 -27.14 -9.94 12.09
C TYR A 453 -26.37 -9.34 13.27
N MET A 454 -27.08 -8.70 14.19
CA MET A 454 -26.51 -8.22 15.47
C MET A 454 -25.89 -9.38 16.27
N ARG A 455 -26.51 -10.56 16.20
CA ARG A 455 -25.97 -11.78 16.82
C ARG A 455 -24.64 -12.20 16.17
N LEU A 456 -24.56 -12.22 14.84
CA LEU A 456 -23.31 -12.58 14.14
C LEU A 456 -22.18 -11.58 14.44
N GLY A 457 -22.48 -10.27 14.45
CA GLY A 457 -21.52 -9.23 14.84
C GLY A 457 -20.99 -9.42 16.27
N GLY A 458 -21.87 -9.76 17.21
CA GLY A 458 -21.51 -10.07 18.59
C GLY A 458 -20.55 -11.25 18.72
N ILE A 459 -20.78 -12.33 17.96
CA ILE A 459 -19.92 -13.52 17.97
C ILE A 459 -18.50 -13.17 17.51
N TRP A 460 -18.34 -12.38 16.46
CA TRP A 460 -17.01 -12.00 15.97
C TRP A 460 -16.30 -11.02 16.88
N ALA A 461 -17.03 -10.09 17.51
CA ALA A 461 -16.47 -9.22 18.54
C ALA A 461 -15.94 -10.03 19.73
N GLU A 462 -16.68 -11.05 20.18
CA GLU A 462 -16.25 -11.96 21.25
C GLU A 462 -14.99 -12.75 20.86
N ILE A 463 -14.90 -13.21 19.60
CA ILE A 463 -13.69 -13.88 19.07
C ILE A 463 -12.49 -12.93 19.05
N ASP A 464 -12.63 -11.70 18.53
CA ASP A 464 -11.55 -10.72 18.49
C ASP A 464 -11.06 -10.36 19.90
N MET A 465 -12.00 -10.14 20.83
CA MET A 465 -11.67 -9.90 22.23
C MET A 465 -10.86 -11.06 22.85
N ALA A 466 -11.32 -12.31 22.69
CA ALA A 466 -10.63 -13.47 23.22
C ALA A 466 -9.19 -13.61 22.67
N LEU A 467 -9.01 -13.39 21.37
CA LEU A 467 -7.67 -13.43 20.73
C LEU A 467 -6.76 -12.30 21.23
N ARG A 468 -7.31 -11.12 21.53
CA ARG A 468 -6.55 -9.98 22.07
C ARG A 468 -6.13 -10.23 23.51
N GLU A 469 -7.03 -10.77 24.33
CA GLU A 469 -6.74 -11.10 25.74
C GLU A 469 -5.63 -12.14 25.84
N GLU A 470 -5.71 -13.23 25.08
CA GLU A 470 -4.66 -14.26 25.08
C GLU A 470 -3.32 -13.73 24.56
N TYR A 471 -3.35 -12.89 23.51
CA TYR A 471 -2.13 -12.24 23.04
C TYR A 471 -1.51 -11.33 24.10
N SER A 472 -2.34 -10.61 24.84
CA SER A 472 -1.89 -9.72 25.92
C SER A 472 -1.24 -10.53 27.04
N LEU A 473 -1.85 -11.66 27.43
CA LEU A 473 -1.29 -12.58 28.43
C LEU A 473 0.03 -13.21 27.96
N ALA A 474 0.07 -13.74 26.73
CA ALA A 474 1.29 -14.33 26.17
C ALA A 474 2.41 -13.30 25.95
N MET A 475 2.06 -12.04 25.70
CA MET A 475 3.02 -10.92 25.63
C MET A 475 3.56 -10.57 27.02
N ILE A 476 2.69 -10.50 28.04
CA ILE A 476 3.08 -10.26 29.44
C ILE A 476 4.01 -11.38 29.94
N GLU A 477 3.72 -12.65 29.64
CA GLU A 477 4.55 -13.79 30.03
C GLU A 477 5.93 -13.83 29.33
N ARG A 478 6.06 -13.17 28.16
CA ARG A 478 7.30 -13.12 27.37
C ARG A 478 8.10 -11.84 27.57
N MET A 479 7.52 -10.81 28.19
CA MET A 479 8.23 -9.59 28.54
C MET A 479 9.10 -9.85 29.77
N ASP A 480 10.39 -9.53 29.66
CA ASP A 480 11.30 -9.52 30.80
C ASP A 480 10.76 -8.54 31.87
N TYR A 481 11.07 -8.79 33.14
CA TYR A 481 10.61 -8.00 34.28
C TYR A 481 10.89 -6.50 34.10
N ASP A 482 12.03 -6.16 33.50
CA ASP A 482 12.42 -4.78 33.18
C ASP A 482 11.52 -4.14 32.10
N GLN A 483 11.08 -4.90 31.11
CA GLN A 483 10.15 -4.43 30.08
C GLN A 483 8.73 -4.29 30.64
N MET A 484 8.33 -5.18 31.55
CA MET A 484 7.05 -5.10 32.25
C MET A 484 6.97 -3.83 33.11
N THR A 485 8.04 -3.52 33.83
CA THR A 485 8.14 -2.30 34.66
C THR A 485 8.06 -1.02 33.81
N GLN A 486 8.73 -1.00 32.66
CA GLN A 486 8.66 0.12 31.71
C GLN A 486 7.26 0.31 31.12
N TYR A 487 6.59 -0.77 30.74
CA TYR A 487 5.24 -0.72 30.20
C TYR A 487 4.21 -0.29 31.25
N GLN A 488 4.33 -0.76 32.48
CA GLN A 488 3.47 -0.39 33.59
C GLN A 488 3.64 1.09 33.98
N THR A 489 4.88 1.59 33.98
CA THR A 489 5.17 3.03 34.13
C THR A 489 4.52 3.87 33.03
N LEU A 490 4.48 3.34 31.79
CA LEU A 490 3.89 4.02 30.64
C LEU A 490 2.36 4.08 30.73
N LEU A 491 1.72 3.00 31.19
CA LEU A 491 0.28 2.96 31.46
C LEU A 491 -0.12 3.89 32.61
N GLU A 492 0.65 3.94 33.69
CA GLU A 492 0.41 4.85 34.81
C GLU A 492 0.56 6.32 34.39
N SER A 493 1.56 6.63 33.56
CA SER A 493 1.73 7.97 32.98
C SER A 493 0.55 8.35 32.08
N PHE A 494 0.03 7.42 31.28
CA PHE A 494 -1.13 7.66 30.41
C PHE A 494 -2.41 7.90 31.24
N ALA A 495 -2.62 7.10 32.28
CA ALA A 495 -3.76 7.26 33.20
C ALA A 495 -3.66 8.54 34.05
N SER A 496 -2.46 9.08 34.29
CA SER A 496 -2.26 10.39 34.92
C SER A 496 -2.69 11.53 34.00
N ILE A 497 -2.31 11.47 32.72
CA ILE A 497 -2.66 12.48 31.71
C ILE A 497 -4.18 12.54 31.49
N LEU A 498 -4.86 11.39 31.45
CA LEU A 498 -6.32 11.35 31.32
C LEU A 498 -7.03 11.94 32.54
N ARG A 499 -6.53 11.69 33.75
CA ARG A 499 -7.05 12.29 34.99
C ARG A 499 -6.83 13.80 35.09
N GLU A 500 -5.76 14.31 34.50
CA GLU A 500 -5.51 15.75 34.42
C GLU A 500 -6.36 16.45 33.33
N GLY A 501 -6.80 15.70 32.31
CA GLY A 501 -7.70 16.20 31.26
C GLY A 501 -9.16 16.35 31.70
N GLU A 502 -9.64 15.49 32.61
CA GLU A 502 -11.02 15.53 33.13
C GLU A 502 -11.25 16.61 34.22
N GLY A 503 -10.20 17.29 34.67
CA GLY A 503 -10.26 18.34 35.69
C GLY A 503 -10.38 19.78 35.19
N ARG A 504 -10.61 20.00 33.88
CA ARG A 504 -10.74 21.33 33.26
C ARG A 504 -12.03 21.49 32.46
N THR A 505 -13.15 21.48 33.16
CA THR A 505 -14.39 22.10 32.70
C THR A 505 -14.99 22.87 33.88
N ASP A 506 -15.47 24.08 33.59
CA ASP A 506 -16.20 25.03 34.45
C ASP A 506 -15.39 25.97 35.34
N GLU A 507 -15.10 27.14 34.74
CA GLU A 507 -15.28 28.50 35.27
C GLU A 507 -15.22 29.37 34.00
N GLY A 508 -16.31 29.83 33.38
CA GLY A 508 -17.39 30.66 33.91
C GLY A 508 -17.34 31.96 33.10
N ASP A 509 -18.26 32.15 32.16
CA ASP A 509 -18.49 33.48 31.57
C ASP A 509 -19.98 33.63 31.23
N ASP A 510 -20.68 34.24 32.18
CA ASP A 510 -22.05 34.73 32.06
C ASP A 510 -22.02 36.02 31.22
N GLY A 511 -22.71 36.02 30.08
CA GLY A 511 -22.81 37.19 29.21
C GLY A 511 -24.16 37.24 28.51
N GLU A 512 -25.08 37.97 29.13
CA GLU A 512 -26.48 38.21 28.80
C GLU A 512 -26.79 38.68 27.36
N ASN A 513 -27.95 38.21 26.87
CA ASN A 513 -29.02 38.90 26.14
C ASN A 513 -28.68 40.04 25.14
N HIS A 514 -29.17 39.89 23.92
CA HIS A 514 -30.18 40.82 23.41
C HIS A 514 -31.01 40.25 22.25
N ASP A 515 -32.32 40.38 22.42
CA ASP A 515 -33.39 40.18 21.44
C ASP A 515 -33.29 41.11 20.21
N ASP A 516 -34.02 40.68 19.17
CA ASP A 516 -34.97 41.48 18.37
C ASP A 516 -34.73 41.56 16.84
N HIS A 517 -35.90 41.56 16.16
CA HIS A 517 -36.21 42.07 14.82
C HIS A 517 -35.76 41.22 13.61
N GLU A 518 -36.48 41.15 12.50
CA GLU A 518 -37.88 41.38 12.11
C GLU A 518 -37.93 40.87 10.65
N GLU A 519 -39.13 40.53 10.19
CA GLU A 519 -39.44 40.22 8.79
C GLU A 519 -38.94 41.31 7.83
N LEU A 520 -38.34 40.94 6.70
CA LEU A 520 -38.51 41.68 5.46
C LEU A 520 -38.53 40.76 4.24
N GLU A 521 -39.65 40.91 3.55
CA GLU A 521 -40.07 40.54 2.22
C GLU A 521 -39.07 40.78 1.06
N ASN A 522 -39.30 39.99 0.01
CA ASN A 522 -39.42 40.37 -1.40
C ASN A 522 -38.27 40.20 -2.42
N ASP A 523 -38.76 39.71 -3.57
CA ASP A 523 -38.40 39.92 -4.97
C ASP A 523 -37.31 39.05 -5.61
N ASP A 524 -37.79 38.07 -6.38
CA ASP A 524 -37.66 37.94 -7.83
C ASP A 524 -36.36 38.49 -8.47
N ASP A 525 -35.61 37.62 -9.15
CA ASP A 525 -35.56 37.63 -10.63
C ASP A 525 -34.57 36.59 -11.20
N ASP A 526 -34.99 36.08 -12.36
CA ASP A 526 -34.22 35.58 -13.51
C ASP A 526 -33.68 34.13 -13.57
N GLU A 527 -34.46 33.35 -14.33
CA GLU A 527 -34.09 32.28 -15.25
C GLU A 527 -32.74 32.49 -15.97
N VAL A 528 -31.96 31.42 -16.17
CA VAL A 528 -31.55 30.87 -17.49
C VAL A 528 -30.89 29.51 -17.22
N ASP A 529 -31.53 28.41 -17.64
CA ASP A 529 -30.84 27.13 -17.89
C ASP A 529 -31.13 26.69 -19.33
N ILE A 530 -30.04 26.56 -20.10
CA ILE A 530 -30.01 26.11 -21.48
C ILE A 530 -29.62 24.63 -21.48
N GLU A 531 -30.55 23.77 -21.86
CA GLU A 531 -30.29 22.38 -22.26
C GLU A 531 -29.61 22.35 -23.64
N PHE A 532 -28.56 21.54 -23.79
CA PHE A 532 -28.20 20.95 -25.07
C PHE A 532 -27.79 19.49 -24.89
N SER A 533 -28.69 18.61 -25.30
CA SER A 533 -28.45 17.24 -25.73
C SER A 533 -27.67 17.22 -27.04
N GLY A 534 -26.71 16.30 -27.18
CA GLY A 534 -26.05 16.04 -28.46
C GLY A 534 -25.24 14.76 -28.42
N GLU A 535 -25.91 13.64 -28.72
CA GLU A 535 -25.27 12.43 -29.26
C GLU A 535 -25.14 12.58 -30.79
N GLU A 536 -23.94 12.33 -31.30
CA GLU A 536 -23.67 11.43 -32.44
C GLU A 536 -22.23 10.89 -32.34
#